data_AF-A0A0S4J3S7-F1
#
_entry.id   AF-A0A0S4J3S7-F1
#
_cell.length_a   1.000
_cell.length_b   1.000
_cell.length_c   1.000
_cell.angle_alpha   90.00
_cell.angle_beta   90.00
_cell.angle_gamma   90.00
#
_symmetry.space_group_name_H-M   'P 1'
#
loop_
_entity.id
_entity.type
_entity.pdbx_description
1 polymer ?
#
loop_
_entity_poly.entity_id
_entity_poly.type
_entity_poly.pdbx_seq_one_letter_code
_entity_poly.pdbx_strand_id
1 'polypeptide(L)'
;MAASNLSKDDLLKLSVRLTKAMETEEFKTKVRARLEEKNTPPTQAVMEEFEVIQVETLASWGQDGNSILRQLKMAVRTFPEPDTRMAISQLCSVEEKILMELSREVATRFGQVIPEHDHGHSHNGKPCHGHGQASHGHSHESSHGHSHNGQPCHGHGHDHGHGQPNQQQMMAMQMAIQSLPKDQKVEFDKLQQKMMSGQQPTADDQKKMMAIQQHLIAFMSTMQQLQQQTTAAATAKK
;
A
#
# COMPACT_ATOMS: atom_id res chain seq x y z
N MET A 1 -20.93 -24.24 -20.79
CA MET A 1 -21.58 -23.26 -21.70
C MET A 1 -20.48 -22.36 -22.24
N ALA A 2 -20.49 -22.02 -23.53
CA ALA A 2 -19.47 -21.14 -24.12
C ALA A 2 -19.59 -19.76 -23.48
N ALA A 3 -18.48 -19.21 -22.98
CA ALA A 3 -18.41 -17.84 -22.48
C ALA A 3 -18.63 -16.88 -23.66
N SER A 4 -19.86 -16.45 -23.86
CA SER A 4 -20.16 -15.34 -24.76
C SER A 4 -19.49 -14.08 -24.21
N ASN A 5 -18.59 -13.49 -25.00
CA ASN A 5 -18.01 -12.18 -24.69
C ASN A 5 -19.15 -11.16 -24.64
N LEU A 6 -19.23 -10.39 -23.56
CA LEU A 6 -20.22 -9.33 -23.45
C LEU A 6 -19.90 -8.17 -24.38
N SER A 7 -20.95 -7.46 -24.77
CA SER A 7 -20.80 -6.16 -25.40
C SER A 7 -20.13 -5.19 -24.42
N LYS A 8 -19.47 -4.17 -24.97
CA LYS A 8 -18.91 -3.06 -24.20
C LYS A 8 -19.98 -2.44 -23.27
N ASP A 9 -21.16 -2.14 -23.81
CA ASP A 9 -22.22 -1.48 -23.07
C ASP A 9 -22.70 -2.31 -21.88
N ASP A 10 -22.77 -3.63 -22.04
CA ASP A 10 -23.16 -4.53 -20.95
C ASP A 10 -22.07 -4.62 -19.88
N LEU A 11 -20.79 -4.67 -20.28
CA LEU A 11 -19.67 -4.62 -19.34
C LEU A 11 -19.65 -3.32 -18.53
N LEU A 12 -19.92 -2.17 -19.16
CA LEU A 12 -19.97 -0.88 -18.46
C LEU A 12 -21.16 -0.82 -17.49
N LYS A 13 -22.34 -1.33 -17.89
CA LYS A 13 -23.49 -1.41 -16.98
C LYS A 13 -23.19 -2.33 -15.80
N LEU A 14 -22.54 -3.46 -16.04
CA LEU A 14 -22.16 -4.40 -15.00
C LEU A 14 -21.08 -3.82 -14.08
N SER A 15 -20.08 -3.11 -14.60
CA SER A 15 -19.05 -2.50 -13.77
C SER A 15 -19.67 -1.47 -12.83
N VAL A 16 -20.52 -0.56 -13.33
CA VAL A 16 -21.22 0.43 -12.50
C VAL A 16 -22.13 -0.23 -11.47
N ARG A 17 -22.85 -1.29 -11.86
CA ARG A 17 -23.73 -2.03 -10.93
C ARG A 17 -22.92 -2.74 -9.84
N LEU A 18 -21.78 -3.34 -10.18
CA LEU A 18 -20.86 -3.98 -9.23
C LEU A 18 -20.25 -2.97 -8.28
N THR A 19 -19.80 -1.81 -8.77
CA THR A 19 -19.34 -0.71 -7.93
C THR A 19 -20.37 -0.36 -6.85
N LYS A 20 -21.63 -0.11 -7.26
CA LYS A 20 -22.71 0.23 -6.31
C LYS A 20 -23.01 -0.91 -5.33
N ALA A 21 -22.93 -2.16 -5.78
CA ALA A 21 -23.18 -3.31 -4.91
C ALA A 21 -22.10 -3.45 -3.84
N MET A 22 -20.83 -3.26 -4.19
CA MET A 22 -19.71 -3.32 -3.25
C MET A 22 -19.80 -2.27 -2.15
N GLU A 23 -20.35 -1.08 -2.46
CA GLU A 23 -20.55 -0.01 -1.48
C GLU A 23 -21.67 -0.31 -0.46
N THR A 24 -22.49 -1.34 -0.68
CA THR A 24 -23.56 -1.70 0.25
C THR A 24 -23.03 -2.41 1.50
N GLU A 25 -23.68 -2.17 2.63
CA GLU A 25 -23.35 -2.89 3.87
C GLU A 25 -23.64 -4.39 3.79
N GLU A 26 -24.58 -4.82 2.93
CA GLU A 26 -24.82 -6.24 2.68
C GLU A 26 -23.58 -6.91 2.10
N PHE A 27 -22.94 -6.30 1.09
CA PHE A 27 -21.73 -6.82 0.48
C PHE A 27 -20.59 -6.90 1.50
N LYS A 28 -20.32 -5.80 2.21
CA LYS A 28 -19.27 -5.75 3.24
C LYS A 28 -19.49 -6.79 4.34
N THR A 29 -20.74 -6.97 4.79
CA THR A 29 -21.10 -7.96 5.81
C THR A 29 -20.82 -9.38 5.34
N LYS A 30 -21.12 -9.71 4.07
CA LYS A 30 -20.77 -11.02 3.50
C LYS A 30 -19.27 -11.27 3.50
N VAL A 31 -18.47 -10.27 3.11
CA VAL A 31 -17.01 -10.38 3.14
C VAL A 31 -16.50 -10.58 4.57
N ARG A 32 -17.00 -9.80 5.54
CA ARG A 32 -16.65 -9.95 6.97
C ARG A 32 -16.98 -11.35 7.49
N ALA A 33 -18.17 -11.87 7.19
CA ALA A 33 -18.59 -13.20 7.63
C ALA A 33 -17.67 -14.31 7.09
N ARG A 34 -17.25 -14.22 5.83
CA ARG A 34 -16.27 -15.15 5.23
C ARG A 34 -14.90 -15.08 5.91
N LEU A 35 -14.45 -13.87 6.19
CA LEU A 35 -13.18 -13.64 6.89
C LEU A 35 -13.21 -14.15 8.33
N GLU A 36 -14.36 -14.04 9.00
CA GLU A 36 -14.61 -14.62 10.31
C GLU A 36 -14.57 -16.14 10.30
N GLU A 37 -15.21 -16.78 9.31
CA GLU A 37 -15.25 -18.24 9.18
C GLU A 37 -13.86 -18.85 9.01
N LYS A 38 -12.99 -18.23 8.20
CA LYS A 38 -11.67 -18.80 7.87
C LYS A 38 -10.59 -18.55 8.91
N ASN A 39 -10.78 -17.62 9.85
CA ASN A 39 -9.80 -17.26 10.88
C ASN A 39 -8.38 -16.99 10.30
N THR A 40 -8.29 -16.41 9.11
CA THR A 40 -7.04 -16.25 8.33
C THR A 40 -6.35 -14.91 8.59
N PRO A 41 -5.00 -14.86 8.66
CA PRO A 41 -4.24 -13.62 8.84
C PRO A 41 -4.34 -12.63 7.65
N PRO A 42 -4.05 -11.33 7.88
CA PRO A 42 -4.52 -10.24 7.03
C PRO A 42 -3.57 -9.97 5.86
N THR A 43 -4.09 -10.19 4.65
CA THR A 43 -3.97 -9.36 3.42
C THR A 43 -4.34 -10.21 2.21
N GLN A 44 -3.77 -11.42 2.11
CA GLN A 44 -4.03 -12.31 0.98
C GLN A 44 -5.41 -12.97 1.06
N ALA A 45 -5.82 -13.39 2.25
CA ALA A 45 -7.16 -13.93 2.47
C ALA A 45 -8.27 -12.89 2.24
N VAL A 46 -8.01 -11.60 2.51
CA VAL A 46 -9.00 -10.53 2.31
C VAL A 46 -9.32 -10.37 0.83
N MET A 47 -8.29 -10.33 -0.02
CA MET A 47 -8.47 -10.22 -1.47
C MET A 47 -9.16 -11.45 -2.06
N GLU A 48 -8.76 -12.66 -1.63
CA GLU A 48 -9.38 -13.90 -2.12
C GLU A 48 -10.87 -13.99 -1.78
N GLU A 49 -11.25 -13.70 -0.53
CA GLU A 49 -12.66 -13.70 -0.14
C GLU A 49 -13.44 -12.57 -0.82
N PHE A 50 -12.80 -11.42 -1.04
CA PHE A 50 -13.43 -10.31 -1.75
C PHE A 50 -13.79 -10.69 -3.19
N GLU A 51 -12.87 -11.34 -3.91
CA GLU A 51 -13.13 -11.84 -5.26
C GLU A 51 -14.24 -12.90 -5.28
N VAL A 52 -14.27 -13.79 -4.28
CA VAL A 52 -15.35 -14.79 -4.14
C VAL A 52 -16.71 -14.09 -4.01
N ILE A 53 -16.83 -13.09 -3.15
CA ILE A 53 -18.09 -12.35 -2.97
C ILE A 53 -18.46 -11.53 -4.22
N GLN A 54 -17.49 -10.98 -4.97
CA GLN A 54 -17.76 -10.37 -6.28
C GLN A 54 -18.36 -11.38 -7.26
N VAL A 55 -17.79 -12.58 -7.35
CA VAL A 55 -18.29 -13.67 -8.21
C VAL A 55 -19.70 -14.09 -7.79
N GLU A 56 -19.95 -14.30 -6.50
CA GLU A 56 -21.28 -14.64 -5.97
C GLU A 56 -22.31 -13.54 -6.25
N THR A 57 -21.91 -12.28 -6.10
CA THR A 57 -22.77 -11.12 -6.40
C THR A 57 -23.14 -11.08 -7.88
N LEU A 58 -22.18 -11.30 -8.77
CA LEU A 58 -22.43 -11.38 -10.22
C LEU A 58 -23.32 -12.58 -10.57
N ALA A 59 -23.10 -13.73 -9.92
CA ALA A 59 -23.92 -14.93 -10.10
C ALA A 59 -25.38 -14.70 -9.68
N SER A 60 -25.61 -13.93 -8.60
CA SER A 60 -26.97 -13.56 -8.15
C SER A 60 -27.76 -12.74 -9.19
N TRP A 61 -27.07 -12.12 -10.16
CA TRP A 61 -27.70 -11.38 -11.27
C TRP A 61 -27.92 -12.25 -12.51
N GLY A 62 -27.79 -13.56 -12.38
CA GLY A 62 -27.94 -14.53 -13.49
C GLY A 62 -26.76 -14.53 -14.46
N GLN A 63 -25.60 -14.03 -14.05
CA GLN A 63 -24.38 -14.02 -14.86
C GLN A 63 -23.44 -15.16 -14.49
N ASP A 64 -22.54 -15.55 -15.39
CA ASP A 64 -21.38 -16.39 -15.01
C ASP A 64 -20.34 -15.49 -14.32
N GLY A 65 -20.43 -15.37 -12.99
CA GLY A 65 -19.62 -14.43 -12.22
C GLY A 65 -18.11 -14.54 -12.46
N ASN A 66 -17.58 -15.76 -12.64
CA ASN A 66 -16.17 -15.97 -12.95
C ASN A 66 -15.79 -15.44 -14.33
N SER A 67 -16.62 -15.74 -15.33
CA SER A 67 -16.44 -15.23 -16.68
C SER A 67 -16.52 -13.70 -16.73
N ILE A 68 -17.52 -13.10 -16.05
CA ILE A 68 -17.70 -11.65 -16.03
C ILE A 68 -16.55 -10.95 -15.34
N LEU A 69 -16.17 -11.42 -14.15
CA LEU A 69 -15.07 -10.80 -13.40
C LEU A 69 -13.77 -10.84 -14.20
N ARG A 70 -13.50 -11.95 -14.91
CA ARG A 70 -12.37 -12.05 -15.85
C ARG A 70 -12.48 -11.04 -16.99
N GLN A 71 -13.66 -10.87 -17.59
CA GLN A 71 -13.87 -9.90 -18.67
C GLN A 71 -13.71 -8.46 -18.17
N LEU A 72 -14.19 -8.12 -16.97
CA LEU A 72 -13.99 -6.82 -16.32
C LEU A 72 -12.50 -6.54 -16.08
N LYS A 73 -11.75 -7.51 -15.56
CA LYS A 73 -10.28 -7.42 -15.39
C LYS A 73 -9.55 -7.18 -16.72
N MET A 74 -10.14 -7.61 -17.84
CA MET A 74 -9.58 -7.42 -19.19
C MET A 74 -10.17 -6.25 -19.98
N ALA A 75 -11.20 -5.60 -19.46
CA ALA A 75 -12.01 -4.63 -20.20
C ALA A 75 -11.18 -3.47 -20.77
N VAL A 76 -10.22 -2.93 -20.01
CA VAL A 76 -9.35 -1.83 -20.50
C VAL A 76 -8.43 -2.26 -21.64
N ARG A 77 -8.06 -3.54 -21.70
CA ARG A 77 -7.24 -4.08 -22.80
C ARG A 77 -8.09 -4.33 -24.04
N THR A 78 -9.31 -4.82 -23.85
CA THR A 78 -10.24 -5.15 -24.95
C THR A 78 -10.93 -3.91 -25.53
N PHE A 79 -11.24 -2.93 -24.68
CA PHE A 79 -11.95 -1.69 -24.99
C PHE A 79 -11.16 -0.50 -24.41
N PRO A 80 -10.16 0.02 -25.16
CA PRO A 80 -9.22 1.02 -24.65
C PRO A 80 -9.80 2.43 -24.58
N GLU A 81 -11.09 2.63 -24.86
CA GLU A 81 -11.75 3.94 -24.90
C GLU A 81 -11.79 4.62 -23.52
N PRO A 82 -11.85 5.97 -23.49
CA PRO A 82 -11.83 6.74 -22.25
C PRO A 82 -12.93 6.35 -21.26
N ASP A 83 -14.15 6.10 -21.75
CA ASP A 83 -15.29 5.75 -20.90
C ASP A 83 -15.10 4.42 -20.20
N THR A 84 -14.54 3.42 -20.89
CA THR A 84 -14.23 2.12 -20.30
C THR A 84 -13.14 2.24 -19.26
N ARG A 85 -12.07 3.00 -19.55
CA ARG A 85 -11.01 3.28 -18.58
C ARG A 85 -11.57 3.95 -17.33
N MET A 86 -12.42 4.95 -17.50
CA MET A 86 -13.03 5.67 -16.38
C MET A 86 -13.90 4.74 -15.53
N ALA A 87 -14.78 3.95 -16.14
CA ALA A 87 -15.67 3.04 -15.42
C ALA A 87 -14.90 1.93 -14.67
N ILE A 88 -13.87 1.34 -15.29
CA ILE A 88 -13.04 0.32 -14.65
C ILE A 88 -12.15 0.93 -13.56
N SER A 89 -11.59 2.12 -13.78
CA SER A 89 -10.83 2.83 -12.74
C SER A 89 -11.70 3.13 -11.51
N GLN A 90 -12.95 3.58 -11.71
CA GLN A 90 -13.89 3.80 -10.61
C GLN A 90 -14.19 2.50 -9.85
N LEU A 91 -14.42 1.39 -10.56
CA LEU A 91 -14.59 0.07 -9.95
C LEU A 91 -13.38 -0.30 -9.08
N CYS A 92 -12.17 -0.17 -9.62
CA CYS A 92 -10.92 -0.47 -8.90
C CYS A 92 -10.71 0.45 -7.69
N SER A 93 -11.02 1.75 -7.79
CA SER A 93 -10.89 2.68 -6.65
C SER A 93 -11.82 2.34 -5.49
N VAL A 94 -13.06 1.91 -5.79
CA VAL A 94 -14.00 1.46 -4.75
C VAL A 94 -13.54 0.14 -4.13
N GLU A 95 -13.08 -0.79 -4.96
CA GLU A 95 -12.50 -2.06 -4.50
C GLU A 95 -11.29 -1.84 -3.58
N GLU A 96 -10.33 -1.00 -3.98
CA GLU A 96 -9.16 -0.64 -3.18
C GLU A 96 -9.56 -0.02 -1.83
N LYS A 97 -10.49 0.94 -1.84
CA LYS A 97 -10.98 1.58 -0.62
C LYS A 97 -11.58 0.56 0.36
N ILE A 98 -12.43 -0.34 -0.12
CA ILE A 98 -13.09 -1.34 0.74
C ILE A 98 -12.08 -2.39 1.21
N LEU A 99 -11.17 -2.85 0.34
CA LEU A 99 -10.10 -3.77 0.71
C LEU A 99 -9.20 -3.17 1.79
N MET A 100 -8.86 -1.88 1.73
CA MET A 100 -8.10 -1.19 2.76
C MET A 100 -8.86 -1.10 4.08
N GLU A 101 -10.15 -0.75 4.04
CA GLU A 101 -11.04 -0.70 5.22
C GLU A 101 -11.11 -2.08 5.91
N LEU A 102 -11.44 -3.12 5.15
CA LEU A 102 -11.53 -4.49 5.66
C LEU A 102 -10.19 -5.04 6.14
N SER A 103 -9.09 -4.77 5.42
CA SER A 103 -7.76 -5.21 5.84
C SER A 103 -7.35 -4.58 7.17
N ARG A 104 -7.72 -3.31 7.39
CA ARG A 104 -7.51 -2.61 8.67
C ARG A 104 -8.33 -3.26 9.78
N GLU A 105 -9.63 -3.51 9.55
CA GLU A 105 -10.50 -4.18 10.52
C GLU A 105 -9.94 -5.56 10.93
N VAL A 106 -9.54 -6.38 9.94
CA VAL A 106 -8.99 -7.72 10.17
C VAL A 106 -7.69 -7.62 10.95
N ALA A 107 -6.76 -6.74 10.58
CA ALA A 107 -5.50 -6.59 11.31
C ALA A 107 -5.70 -6.13 12.75
N THR A 108 -6.62 -5.20 13.01
CA THR A 108 -6.99 -4.81 14.38
C THR A 108 -7.47 -6.02 15.18
N ARG A 109 -8.30 -6.90 14.59
CA ARG A 109 -8.77 -8.12 15.25
C ARG A 109 -7.64 -9.09 15.60
N PHE A 110 -6.64 -9.22 14.73
CA PHE A 110 -5.47 -10.09 14.97
C PHE A 110 -4.37 -9.42 15.81
N GLY A 111 -4.63 -8.23 16.39
CA GLY A 111 -3.65 -7.50 17.18
C GLY A 111 -2.46 -7.00 16.38
N GLN A 112 -2.58 -6.92 15.06
CA GLN A 112 -1.57 -6.35 14.17
C GLN A 112 -1.82 -4.86 14.00
N VAL A 113 -0.82 -4.06 14.37
CA VAL A 113 -0.81 -2.62 14.08
C VAL A 113 -0.44 -2.46 12.62
N ILE A 114 -1.41 -2.18 11.74
CA ILE A 114 -1.08 -1.64 10.42
C ILE A 114 -0.67 -0.19 10.67
N PRO A 115 0.59 0.21 10.38
CA PRO A 115 0.97 1.61 10.46
C PRO A 115 0.04 2.39 9.54
N GLU A 116 -0.60 3.45 10.06
CA GLU A 116 -1.40 4.38 9.28
C GLU A 116 -0.53 4.96 8.17
N HIS A 117 -0.55 4.32 7.01
CA HIS A 117 0.01 4.86 5.79
C HIS A 117 -1.04 5.82 5.26
N ASP A 118 -1.07 7.01 5.86
CA ASP A 118 -1.84 8.14 5.39
C ASP A 118 -1.28 8.54 4.02
N HIS A 119 -1.78 7.85 2.99
CA HIS A 119 -1.49 8.19 1.61
C HIS A 119 -2.24 9.47 1.32
N GLY A 120 -1.60 10.60 1.62
CA GLY A 120 -1.99 11.90 1.12
C GLY A 120 -2.03 11.82 -0.41
N HIS A 121 -3.21 11.54 -0.97
CA HIS A 121 -3.45 11.66 -2.39
C HIS A 121 -3.27 13.13 -2.76
N SER A 122 -2.07 13.46 -3.25
CA SER A 122 -1.76 14.72 -3.91
C SER A 122 -2.54 14.78 -5.22
N HIS A 123 -3.77 15.28 -5.15
CA HIS A 123 -4.53 15.66 -6.32
C HIS A 123 -4.02 17.02 -6.82
N ASN A 124 -3.48 17.02 -8.03
CA ASN A 124 -3.40 18.15 -8.97
C ASN A 124 -3.53 19.57 -8.38
N GLY A 125 -2.37 20.19 -8.12
CA GLY A 125 -2.07 21.51 -8.67
C GLY A 125 -3.04 22.67 -8.40
N LYS A 126 -3.59 22.82 -7.18
CA LYS A 126 -4.17 24.09 -6.73
C LYS A 126 -3.76 24.41 -5.28
N PRO A 127 -3.11 25.55 -5.01
CA PRO A 127 -2.89 26.03 -3.65
C PRO A 127 -4.24 26.47 -3.05
N CYS A 128 -4.78 25.67 -2.14
CA CYS A 128 -5.95 26.08 -1.36
C CYS A 128 -5.49 27.05 -0.26
N HIS A 129 -5.98 28.29 -0.36
CA HIS A 129 -5.92 29.35 0.64
C HIS A 129 -6.68 28.98 1.94
N GLY A 130 -6.17 29.51 3.05
CA GLY A 130 -6.91 29.65 4.32
C GLY A 130 -6.02 30.33 5.38
N HIS A 131 -5.94 31.66 5.35
CA HIS A 131 -6.59 32.59 6.29
C HIS A 131 -5.86 32.82 7.63
N GLY A 132 -5.10 33.92 7.66
CA GLY A 132 -4.77 34.68 8.86
C GLY A 132 -4.75 36.16 8.48
N GLN A 133 -5.76 36.91 8.91
CA GLN A 133 -5.93 38.32 8.62
C GLN A 133 -4.82 39.17 9.29
N ALA A 134 -4.26 40.11 8.54
CA ALA A 134 -4.10 41.51 8.96
C ALA A 134 -3.46 42.30 7.81
N SER A 135 -4.24 43.25 7.29
CA SER A 135 -3.90 44.64 7.02
C SER A 135 -2.48 45.04 6.57
N HIS A 136 -2.49 46.05 5.70
CA HIS A 136 -1.43 47.02 5.37
C HIS A 136 -0.52 46.69 4.19
N GLY A 137 -0.64 47.53 3.15
CA GLY A 137 0.24 47.56 2.00
C GLY A 137 1.55 48.29 2.25
N HIS A 138 2.46 48.20 1.27
CA HIS A 138 3.09 49.33 0.57
C HIS A 138 4.08 48.76 -0.45
N SER A 139 4.05 49.32 -1.66
CA SER A 139 5.14 49.27 -2.63
C SER A 139 6.44 49.78 -2.00
N HIS A 140 7.59 49.19 -2.34
CA HIS A 140 8.77 49.94 -2.80
C HIS A 140 9.91 48.98 -3.17
N GLU A 141 10.57 49.36 -4.26
CA GLU A 141 11.86 48.87 -4.73
C GLU A 141 12.97 49.14 -3.70
N SER A 142 14.12 48.52 -3.95
CA SER A 142 15.46 48.95 -3.56
C SER A 142 16.12 48.29 -2.34
N SER A 143 17.21 47.59 -2.68
CA SER A 143 18.54 47.73 -2.08
C SER A 143 18.93 47.00 -0.79
N HIS A 144 20.16 46.46 -0.91
CA HIS A 144 21.23 46.41 0.08
C HIS A 144 21.13 45.44 1.27
N GLY A 145 22.15 44.57 1.34
CA GLY A 145 22.40 43.71 2.48
C GLY A 145 22.99 44.44 3.68
N HIS A 146 23.05 43.74 4.81
CA HIS A 146 24.24 43.64 5.64
C HIS A 146 24.10 42.54 6.70
N SER A 147 25.25 41.90 6.90
CA SER A 147 25.66 41.08 8.04
C SER A 147 25.35 41.70 9.41
N HIS A 148 24.83 40.89 10.34
CA HIS A 148 24.99 41.03 11.80
C HIS A 148 25.17 39.61 12.35
N ASN A 149 26.35 39.23 12.84
CA ASN A 149 26.90 39.53 14.16
C ASN A 149 25.99 39.06 15.31
N GLY A 150 26.32 37.89 15.85
CA GLY A 150 26.16 37.57 17.27
C GLY A 150 24.74 37.41 17.80
N GLN A 151 24.13 36.26 17.56
CA GLN A 151 23.45 35.51 18.62
C GLN A 151 23.46 34.00 18.27
N PRO A 152 23.67 33.10 19.25
CA PRO A 152 23.74 31.68 19.00
C PRO A 152 22.34 31.14 18.73
N CYS A 153 21.99 30.96 17.46
CA CYS A 153 20.84 30.16 17.10
C CYS A 153 21.06 28.75 17.67
N HIS A 154 20.24 28.38 18.66
CA HIS A 154 20.20 27.05 19.21
C HIS A 154 19.95 26.06 18.07
N GLY A 155 21.03 25.42 17.61
CA GLY A 155 20.95 24.18 16.89
C GLY A 155 20.28 23.18 17.82
N HIS A 156 19.00 22.94 17.62
CA HIS A 156 18.41 21.66 17.99
C HIS A 156 19.09 20.61 17.10
N GLY A 157 20.28 20.19 17.55
CA GLY A 157 20.82 18.89 17.23
C GLY A 157 19.82 17.90 17.77
N HIS A 158 18.89 17.50 16.91
CA HIS A 158 18.15 16.27 17.14
C HIS A 158 19.19 15.17 16.90
N ASP A 159 19.92 14.88 17.98
CA ASP A 159 20.73 13.69 18.16
C ASP A 159 19.76 12.51 18.06
N HIS A 160 19.44 12.12 16.84
CA HIS A 160 19.05 10.75 16.58
C HIS A 160 20.31 9.94 16.77
N GLY A 161 20.53 9.58 18.04
CA GLY A 161 21.32 8.42 18.42
C GLY A 161 20.76 7.23 17.65
N HIS A 162 21.24 7.05 16.42
CA HIS A 162 21.26 5.79 15.74
C HIS A 162 22.18 4.92 16.58
N GLY A 163 21.61 4.35 17.63
CA GLY A 163 22.21 3.23 18.35
C GLY A 163 22.69 2.28 17.26
N GLN A 164 24.00 2.10 17.19
CA GLN A 164 24.58 1.21 16.20
C GLN A 164 23.80 -0.10 16.24
N PRO A 165 23.39 -0.65 15.08
CA PRO A 165 22.66 -1.90 15.07
C PRO A 165 23.42 -2.91 15.91
N ASN A 166 22.76 -3.46 16.92
CA ASN A 166 23.40 -4.41 17.83
C ASN A 166 23.90 -5.62 17.00
N GLN A 167 24.88 -6.38 17.50
CA GLN A 167 25.47 -7.50 16.74
C GLN A 167 24.41 -8.48 16.22
N GLN A 168 23.33 -8.69 16.97
CA GLN A 168 22.23 -9.56 16.59
C GLN A 168 21.43 -9.01 15.40
N GLN A 169 21.21 -7.69 15.34
CA GLN A 169 20.56 -7.00 14.24
C GLN A 169 21.43 -7.04 12.97
N MET A 170 22.75 -6.87 13.11
CA MET A 170 23.66 -7.02 11.96
C MET A 170 23.66 -8.45 11.41
N MET A 171 23.66 -9.46 12.28
CA MET A 171 23.61 -10.86 11.86
C MET A 171 22.28 -11.20 11.16
N ALA A 172 21.15 -10.74 11.71
CA ALA A 172 19.84 -10.91 11.10
C ALA A 172 19.75 -10.22 9.73
N MET A 173 20.29 -9.01 9.62
CA MET A 173 20.35 -8.27 8.36
C MET A 173 21.20 -9.01 7.31
N GLN A 174 22.33 -9.60 7.70
CA GLN A 174 23.17 -10.36 6.79
C GLN A 174 22.48 -11.64 6.30
N MET A 175 21.70 -12.33 7.14
CA MET A 175 20.88 -13.46 6.71
C MET A 175 19.74 -13.02 5.79
N ALA A 176 19.11 -11.89 6.09
CA ALA A 176 18.03 -11.35 5.26
C ALA A 176 18.53 -10.93 3.86
N ILE A 177 19.75 -10.39 3.75
CA ILE A 177 20.38 -10.12 2.45
C ILE A 177 20.65 -11.42 1.67
N GLN A 178 21.04 -12.49 2.37
CA GLN A 178 21.27 -13.80 1.74
C GLN A 178 19.98 -14.48 1.27
N SER A 179 18.82 -14.13 1.83
CA SER A 179 17.51 -14.65 1.41
C SER A 179 16.90 -13.89 0.23
N LEU A 180 17.54 -12.80 -0.22
CA LEU A 180 17.06 -12.06 -1.39
C LEU A 180 17.14 -12.93 -2.66
N PRO A 181 16.14 -12.83 -3.56
CA PRO A 181 16.25 -13.33 -4.92
C PRO A 181 17.51 -12.81 -5.62
N LYS A 182 18.12 -13.62 -6.50
CA LYS A 182 19.39 -13.28 -7.18
C LYS A 182 19.35 -11.91 -7.87
N ASP A 183 18.23 -11.61 -8.52
CA ASP A 183 18.05 -10.34 -9.24
C ASP A 183 17.98 -9.14 -8.27
N GLN A 184 17.34 -9.30 -7.11
CA GLN A 184 17.29 -8.26 -6.07
C GLN A 184 18.62 -8.07 -5.37
N LYS A 185 19.42 -9.13 -5.22
CA LYS A 185 20.76 -9.06 -4.63
C LYS A 185 21.71 -8.24 -5.51
N VAL A 186 21.69 -8.46 -6.82
CA VAL A 186 22.47 -7.66 -7.79
C VAL A 186 22.09 -6.18 -7.72
N GLU A 187 20.80 -5.87 -7.59
CA GLU A 187 20.34 -4.49 -7.46
C GLU A 187 20.70 -3.89 -6.09
N PHE A 188 20.64 -4.67 -5.01
CA PHE A 188 21.10 -4.24 -3.69
C PHE A 188 22.59 -3.87 -3.68
N ASP A 189 23.45 -4.71 -4.26
CA ASP A 189 24.90 -4.46 -4.32
C ASP A 189 25.21 -3.19 -5.12
N LYS A 190 24.52 -2.96 -6.24
CA LYS A 190 24.64 -1.72 -7.04
C LYS A 190 24.20 -0.50 -6.25
N LEU A 191 23.08 -0.59 -5.53
CA LEU A 191 22.56 0.51 -4.70
C LEU A 191 23.51 0.83 -3.55
N GLN A 192 24.03 -0.20 -2.88
CA GLN A 192 25.00 -0.05 -1.81
C GLN A 192 26.28 0.61 -2.31
N GLN A 193 26.79 0.17 -3.46
CA GLN A 193 27.96 0.78 -4.10
C GLN A 193 27.73 2.24 -4.47
N LYS A 194 26.56 2.59 -5.04
CA LYS A 194 26.20 3.98 -5.35
C LYS A 194 26.20 4.85 -4.09
N MET A 195 25.58 4.38 -3.00
CA MET A 195 25.56 5.10 -1.72
C MET A 195 26.96 5.27 -1.14
N MET A 196 27.82 4.25 -1.22
CA MET A 196 29.22 4.35 -0.78
C MET A 196 30.04 5.35 -1.61
N SER A 197 29.68 5.56 -2.88
CA SER A 197 30.32 6.56 -3.73
C SER A 197 29.79 7.99 -3.53
N GLY A 198 28.81 8.18 -2.64
CA GLY A 198 28.19 9.48 -2.36
C GLY A 198 27.20 9.96 -3.44
N GLN A 199 26.84 9.11 -4.40
CA GLN A 199 25.82 9.44 -5.39
C GLN A 199 24.42 9.40 -4.76
N GLN A 200 23.60 10.42 -5.06
CA GLN A 200 22.20 10.41 -4.65
C GLN A 200 21.42 9.32 -5.41
N PRO A 201 20.63 8.48 -4.71
CA PRO A 201 19.75 7.51 -5.35
C PRO A 201 18.72 8.19 -6.25
N THR A 202 18.53 7.68 -7.45
CA THR A 202 17.45 8.09 -8.35
C THR A 202 16.07 7.65 -7.81
N ALA A 203 14.97 8.16 -8.37
CA ALA A 203 13.62 7.73 -7.99
C ALA A 203 13.41 6.21 -8.19
N ASP A 204 13.97 5.65 -9.26
CA ASP A 204 13.94 4.20 -9.51
C ASP A 204 14.78 3.42 -8.50
N ASP A 205 15.95 3.95 -8.12
CA ASP A 205 16.80 3.38 -7.07
C ASP A 205 16.07 3.36 -5.71
N GLN A 206 15.33 4.42 -5.39
CA GLN A 206 14.52 4.50 -4.17
C GLN A 206 13.39 3.47 -4.16
N LYS A 207 12.70 3.28 -5.29
CA LYS A 207 11.65 2.27 -5.42
C LYS A 207 12.20 0.85 -5.20
N LYS A 208 13.36 0.55 -5.78
CA LYS A 208 14.04 -0.74 -5.60
C LYS A 208 14.51 -0.93 -4.16
N MET A 209 15.05 0.12 -3.55
CA MET A 209 15.47 0.10 -2.15
C MET A 209 14.29 -0.17 -1.22
N MET A 210 13.12 0.42 -1.48
CA MET A 210 11.91 0.17 -0.69
C MET A 210 11.45 -1.29 -0.83
N ALA A 211 11.44 -1.85 -2.04
CA ALA A 211 11.09 -3.26 -2.26
C ALA A 211 12.06 -4.21 -1.51
N ILE A 212 13.36 -3.91 -1.52
CA ILE A 212 14.36 -4.67 -0.75
C ILE A 212 14.13 -4.51 0.75
N GLN A 213 13.88 -3.29 1.25
CA GLN A 213 13.59 -3.04 2.66
C GLN A 213 12.34 -3.79 3.13
N GLN A 214 11.28 -3.83 2.32
CA GLN A 214 10.08 -4.61 2.63
C GLN A 214 10.39 -6.10 2.79
N HIS A 215 11.21 -6.68 1.89
CA HIS A 215 11.66 -8.06 2.01
C HIS A 215 12.45 -8.30 3.30
N LEU A 216 13.37 -7.39 3.63
CA LEU A 216 14.17 -7.48 4.86
C LEU A 216 13.27 -7.43 6.12
N ILE A 217 12.28 -6.53 6.16
CA ILE A 217 11.34 -6.41 7.27
C ILE A 217 10.50 -7.68 7.41
N ALA A 218 9.96 -8.19 6.29
CA ALA A 218 9.16 -9.42 6.28
C ALA A 218 9.97 -10.63 6.78
N PHE A 219 11.24 -10.75 6.34
CA PHE A 219 12.14 -11.80 6.79
C PHE A 219 12.42 -11.70 8.29
N MET A 220 12.75 -10.51 8.80
CA MET A 220 13.01 -10.31 10.23
C MET A 220 11.78 -10.62 11.08
N SER A 221 10.59 -10.20 10.64
CA SER A 221 9.33 -10.52 11.33
C SER A 221 9.09 -12.03 11.38
N THR A 222 9.31 -12.74 10.27
CA THR A 222 9.17 -14.20 10.20
C THR A 222 10.16 -14.91 11.13
N MET A 223 11.42 -14.47 11.14
CA MET A 223 12.45 -15.04 12.03
C MET A 223 12.13 -14.80 13.52
N GLN A 224 11.62 -13.62 13.88
CA GLN A 224 11.18 -13.34 15.25
C GLN A 224 10.00 -14.22 15.65
N GLN A 225 9.03 -14.44 14.76
CA GLN A 225 7.90 -15.32 15.01
C GLN A 225 8.35 -16.77 15.22
N LEU A 226 9.28 -17.27 14.41
CA LEU A 226 9.84 -18.63 14.59
C LEU A 226 10.58 -18.76 15.93
N GLN A 227 11.34 -17.75 16.33
CA GLN A 227 11.98 -17.74 17.66
C GLN A 227 10.95 -17.81 18.80
N GLN A 228 9.88 -17.02 18.72
CA GLN A 228 8.81 -17.02 19.73
C GLN A 228 8.01 -18.34 19.78
N GLN A 229 7.82 -18.99 18.63
CA GLN A 229 7.17 -20.31 18.56
C GLN A 229 8.05 -21.42 19.16
N THR A 230 9.37 -21.37 18.95
CA THR A 230 10.29 -22.34 19.57
C THR A 230 10.39 -22.19 21.08
N THR A 231 10.30 -20.97 21.61
CA THR A 231 10.28 -20.77 23.07
C THR A 231 8.96 -21.22 23.68
N ALA A 232 7.82 -20.91 23.07
CA ALA A 232 6.50 -21.34 23.54
C ALA A 232 6.33 -22.88 23.51
N ALA A 233 6.85 -23.56 22.49
CA ALA A 233 6.83 -25.02 22.40
C ALA A 233 7.74 -25.70 23.43
N ALA A 234 8.80 -25.02 23.89
CA ALA A 234 9.71 -25.52 24.92
C ALA A 234 9.12 -25.35 26.34
N THR A 235 8.34 -24.29 26.61
CA THR A 235 7.66 -24.10 27.90
C THR A 235 6.41 -24.97 28.06
N ALA A 236 5.74 -25.37 26.97
CA ALA A 236 4.57 -26.25 27.02
C ALA A 236 4.90 -27.75 27.24
N LYS A 237 6.19 -28.11 27.28
CA LYS A 237 6.69 -29.48 27.53
C LYS A 237 7.30 -29.68 28.93
N LYS A 238 7.14 -28.72 29.83
CA LYS A 238 7.42 -28.86 31.27
C LYS A 238 6.12 -28.92 32.04
#